data_AF-A0A1N6Y4T4-F1
#
_entry.id   AF-A0A1N6Y4T4-F1
#
_cell.length_a   1.000
_cell.length_b   1.000
_cell.length_c   1.000
_cell.angle_alpha   90.00
_cell.angle_beta   90.00
_cell.angle_gamma   90.00
#
_symmetry.space_group_name_H-M   'P 1'
#
loop_
_entity.id
_entity.type
_entity.pdbx_description
1 polymer ?
#
loop_
_entity_poly.entity_id
_entity_poly.type
_entity_poly.pdbx_seq_one_letter_code
_entity_poly.pdbx_strand_id
1 'polypeptide(L)'
;MSNRAETWLGLPRRFKPLVLAGVALGLGLGGFFDGLVFHQILQWHHLLSSHPDPNIAGDMELNMQADGLFHAVAWILTAIGVALLLRAWKQPGVPPSGRTLFGSWLMGWGLFNLLEGIVNHHLLGVHHVWPDGPGPVLLWDLAFLLWGLVFLAVGYRLVQTDTTTVPAPQNRAIRDDSGDTG
;
A
#
# COMPACT_ATOMS: atom_id res chain seq x y z
N MET A 1 9.91 31.94 12.54
CA MET A 1 9.67 32.04 11.07
C MET A 1 9.43 30.63 10.56
N SER A 2 8.23 30.31 10.04
CA SER A 2 7.78 28.93 9.86
C SER A 2 8.46 28.25 8.67
N ASN A 3 9.21 27.17 8.93
CA ASN A 3 9.87 26.34 7.92
C ASN A 3 8.86 25.44 7.15
N ARG A 4 7.73 26.02 6.70
CA ARG A 4 6.65 25.34 5.97
C ARG A 4 7.07 24.86 4.57
N ALA A 5 8.26 25.23 4.11
CA ALA A 5 8.82 24.80 2.83
C ALA A 5 9.30 23.33 2.81
N GLU A 6 9.45 22.67 3.97
CA GLU A 6 10.04 21.34 4.08
C GLU A 6 9.05 20.18 4.22
N THR A 7 7.74 20.43 4.28
CA THR A 7 6.74 19.37 4.44
C THR A 7 6.01 19.04 3.13
N TRP A 8 5.65 17.78 2.93
CA TRP A 8 4.81 17.23 1.86
C TRP A 8 3.66 16.47 2.53
N LEU A 9 2.41 16.94 2.36
CA LEU A 9 1.20 16.40 3.02
C LEU A 9 1.29 16.33 4.57
N GLY A 10 2.01 17.27 5.18
CA GLY A 10 2.26 17.30 6.63
C GLY A 10 3.42 16.41 7.09
N LEU A 11 4.12 15.74 6.17
CA LEU A 11 5.28 14.88 6.45
C LEU A 11 6.58 15.55 6.00
N PRO A 12 7.73 15.36 6.67
CA PRO A 12 8.99 15.93 6.21
C PRO A 12 9.36 15.37 4.83
N ARG A 13 9.72 16.23 3.87
CA ARG A 13 9.98 15.88 2.46
C ARG A 13 11.01 14.75 2.29
N ARG A 14 11.96 14.62 3.21
CA ARG A 14 12.96 13.54 3.23
C ARG A 14 12.39 12.13 3.36
N PHE A 15 11.18 11.97 3.92
CA PHE A 15 10.49 10.68 4.01
C PHE A 15 9.73 10.33 2.73
N LYS A 16 9.50 11.30 1.82
CA LYS A 16 8.69 11.11 0.61
C LYS A 16 9.11 9.86 -0.21
N PRO A 17 10.40 9.57 -0.46
CA PRO A 17 10.77 8.37 -1.21
C PRO A 17 10.31 7.08 -0.54
N LEU A 18 10.41 7.02 0.79
CA LEU A 18 9.99 5.85 1.56
C LEU A 18 8.46 5.74 1.66
N VAL A 19 7.76 6.88 1.72
CA VAL A 19 6.29 6.91 1.68
C VAL A 19 5.76 6.40 0.34
N LEU A 20 6.33 6.87 -0.77
CA LEU A 20 5.93 6.41 -2.11
C LEU A 20 6.18 4.91 -2.29
N ALA A 21 7.32 4.41 -1.80
CA ALA A 21 7.63 2.98 -1.80
C ALA A 21 6.60 2.17 -1.00
N GLY A 22 6.30 2.61 0.23
CA GLY A 22 5.32 1.95 1.09
C GLY A 22 3.92 1.96 0.48
N VAL A 23 3.45 3.10 -0.04
CA VAL A 23 2.12 3.20 -0.67
C VAL A 23 2.01 2.27 -1.88
N ALA A 24 3.02 2.23 -2.76
CA ALA A 24 3.02 1.33 -3.91
C ALA A 24 3.03 -0.15 -3.48
N LEU A 25 3.83 -0.51 -2.47
CA LEU A 25 3.83 -1.85 -1.87
C LEU A 25 2.46 -2.19 -1.25
N GLY A 26 1.82 -1.23 -0.57
CA GLY A 26 0.52 -1.42 0.06
C GLY A 26 -0.58 -1.65 -0.98
N LEU A 27 -0.60 -0.87 -2.06
CA LEU A 27 -1.54 -1.06 -3.17
C LEU A 27 -1.37 -2.45 -3.79
N GLY A 28 -0.12 -2.83 -4.09
CA GLY A 28 0.18 -4.11 -4.72
C GLY A 28 -0.12 -5.30 -3.83
N LEU A 29 0.41 -5.31 -2.59
CA LEU A 29 0.22 -6.42 -1.65
C LEU A 29 -1.21 -6.49 -1.10
N GLY A 30 -1.90 -5.36 -0.95
CA GLY A 30 -3.30 -5.34 -0.58
C GLY A 30 -4.18 -5.97 -1.66
N GLY A 31 -3.97 -5.60 -2.93
CA GLY A 31 -4.65 -6.25 -4.05
C GLY A 31 -4.28 -7.73 -4.19
N PHE A 32 -3.02 -8.08 -3.96
CA PHE A 32 -2.59 -9.48 -4.00
C PHE A 32 -3.24 -10.31 -2.89
N PHE A 33 -3.37 -9.75 -1.67
CA PHE A 33 -4.08 -10.40 -0.57
C PHE A 33 -5.56 -10.59 -0.90
N ASP A 34 -6.20 -9.57 -1.46
CA ASP A 34 -7.60 -9.63 -1.86
C ASP A 34 -7.85 -10.75 -2.88
N GLY A 35 -7.06 -10.75 -3.95
CA GLY A 35 -7.15 -11.77 -4.99
C GLY A 35 -6.81 -13.18 -4.51
N LEU A 36 -5.77 -13.34 -3.68
CA LEU A 36 -5.39 -14.66 -3.18
C LEU A 36 -6.39 -15.19 -2.15
N VAL A 37 -6.73 -14.38 -1.15
CA VAL A 37 -7.55 -14.83 -0.02
C VAL A 37 -9.02 -14.85 -0.39
N PHE A 38 -9.56 -13.77 -0.95
CA PHE A 38 -10.99 -13.68 -1.21
C PHE A 38 -11.37 -14.29 -2.56
N HIS A 39 -10.59 -14.11 -3.63
CA HIS A 39 -10.97 -14.67 -4.94
C HIS A 39 -10.62 -16.15 -5.07
N GLN A 40 -9.45 -16.57 -4.56
CA GLN A 40 -8.96 -17.94 -4.80
C GLN A 40 -9.19 -18.90 -3.62
N ILE A 41 -8.79 -18.52 -2.40
CA ILE A 41 -8.90 -19.44 -1.25
C ILE A 41 -10.34 -19.54 -0.75
N LEU A 42 -10.97 -18.39 -0.50
CA LEU A 42 -12.32 -18.33 0.05
C LEU A 42 -13.40 -18.31 -1.03
N GLN A 43 -13.04 -17.89 -2.24
CA GLN A 43 -13.95 -17.76 -3.39
C GLN A 43 -15.22 -16.97 -3.05
N TRP A 44 -15.08 -15.96 -2.19
CA TRP A 44 -16.22 -15.12 -1.76
C TRP A 44 -16.71 -14.23 -2.90
N HIS A 45 -15.82 -13.85 -3.80
CA HIS A 45 -16.10 -13.01 -4.95
C HIS A 45 -14.99 -13.13 -6.00
N HIS A 46 -15.32 -12.81 -7.24
CA HIS A 46 -14.37 -12.62 -8.36
C HIS A 46 -14.52 -11.20 -8.92
N LEU A 47 -13.55 -10.75 -9.72
CA LEU A 47 -13.55 -9.37 -10.25
C LEU A 47 -14.83 -8.99 -11.01
N LEU A 48 -15.47 -9.96 -11.68
CA LEU A 48 -16.70 -9.76 -12.46
C LEU A 48 -17.88 -10.55 -11.89
N SER A 49 -17.79 -11.04 -10.66
CA SER A 49 -18.77 -11.99 -10.09
C SER A 49 -20.21 -11.48 -10.01
N SER A 50 -20.44 -10.17 -10.11
CA SER A 50 -21.82 -9.66 -10.14
C SER A 50 -22.43 -9.79 -11.54
N HIS A 51 -21.61 -9.70 -12.59
CA HIS A 51 -21.98 -9.87 -14.00
C HIS A 51 -20.70 -10.14 -14.81
N PRO A 52 -20.35 -11.39 -15.19
CA PRO A 52 -21.18 -12.60 -15.34
C PRO A 52 -21.23 -13.56 -14.11
N ASP A 53 -22.16 -14.53 -14.10
CA ASP A 53 -22.38 -15.46 -12.96
C ASP A 53 -21.26 -16.53 -12.86
N PRO A 54 -20.43 -16.52 -11.81
CA PRO A 54 -19.28 -17.41 -11.69
C PRO A 54 -19.66 -18.90 -11.58
N ASN A 55 -20.94 -19.25 -11.36
CA ASN A 55 -21.40 -20.64 -11.34
C ASN A 55 -21.61 -21.23 -12.74
N ILE A 56 -21.54 -20.41 -13.80
CA ILE A 56 -21.64 -20.85 -15.19
C ILE A 56 -20.22 -21.07 -15.74
N ALA A 57 -19.95 -22.24 -16.32
CA ALA A 57 -18.57 -22.63 -16.69
C ALA A 57 -17.86 -21.64 -17.65
N GLY A 58 -18.58 -21.04 -18.62
CA GLY A 58 -18.01 -20.04 -19.53
C GLY A 58 -17.76 -18.68 -18.85
N ASP A 59 -18.61 -18.30 -17.91
CA ASP A 59 -18.50 -17.08 -17.12
C ASP A 59 -17.40 -17.18 -16.06
N MET A 60 -17.16 -18.40 -15.57
CA MET A 60 -16.03 -18.72 -14.69
C MET A 60 -14.69 -18.56 -15.40
N GLU A 61 -14.59 -18.93 -16.68
CA GLU A 61 -13.36 -18.70 -17.46
C GLU A 61 -13.05 -17.20 -17.57
N LEU A 62 -14.07 -16.37 -17.82
CA LEU A 62 -13.92 -14.91 -17.85
C LEU A 62 -13.53 -14.33 -16.50
N ASN A 63 -14.15 -14.77 -15.40
CA ASN A 63 -13.79 -14.37 -14.05
C ASN A 63 -12.34 -14.76 -13.72
N MET A 64 -11.91 -15.98 -14.08
CA MET A 64 -10.54 -16.43 -13.86
C MET A 64 -9.51 -15.63 -14.66
N GLN A 65 -9.84 -15.25 -15.91
CA GLN A 65 -8.99 -14.37 -16.71
C GLN A 65 -8.91 -12.95 -16.10
N ALA A 66 -10.05 -12.42 -15.65
CA ALA A 66 -10.14 -11.11 -15.01
C ALA A 66 -9.35 -11.06 -13.70
N ASP A 67 -9.50 -12.07 -12.84
CA ASP A 67 -8.72 -12.24 -11.62
C ASP A 67 -7.22 -12.36 -11.94
N GLY A 68 -6.84 -13.10 -12.99
CA GLY A 68 -5.45 -13.20 -13.44
C GLY A 68 -4.85 -11.84 -13.83
N LEU A 69 -5.60 -11.02 -14.56
CA LEU A 69 -5.18 -9.65 -14.91
C LEU A 69 -5.08 -8.75 -13.67
N PHE A 70 -6.04 -8.85 -12.75
CA PHE A 70 -6.00 -8.17 -11.46
C PHE A 70 -4.73 -8.52 -10.68
N HIS A 71 -4.38 -9.80 -10.59
CA HIS A 71 -3.13 -10.26 -9.97
C HIS A 71 -1.89 -9.73 -10.68
N ALA A 72 -1.89 -9.67 -12.02
CA ALA A 72 -0.78 -9.11 -12.77
C ALA A 72 -0.56 -7.63 -12.43
N VAL A 73 -1.63 -6.83 -12.32
CA VAL A 73 -1.56 -5.42 -11.89
C VAL A 73 -1.04 -5.31 -10.46
N ALA A 74 -1.59 -6.10 -9.53
CA ALA A 74 -1.14 -6.14 -8.14
C ALA A 74 0.35 -6.52 -8.01
N TRP A 75 0.81 -7.49 -8.81
CA TRP A 75 2.20 -7.90 -8.89
C TRP A 75 3.11 -6.79 -9.43
N ILE A 76 2.71 -6.10 -10.51
CA ILE A 76 3.45 -4.96 -11.07
C ILE A 76 3.58 -3.84 -10.03
N LEU A 77 2.49 -3.49 -9.34
CA LEU A 77 2.51 -2.47 -8.28
C LEU A 77 3.45 -2.87 -7.13
N THR A 78 3.45 -4.15 -6.75
CA THR A 78 4.38 -4.70 -5.76
C THR A 78 5.83 -4.58 -6.24
N ALA A 79 6.13 -4.95 -7.49
CA ALA A 79 7.47 -4.83 -8.07
C ALA A 79 7.94 -3.37 -8.14
N ILE A 80 7.06 -2.44 -8.51
CA ILE A 80 7.32 -0.99 -8.47
C ILE A 80 7.62 -0.57 -7.02
N GLY A 81 6.82 -1.01 -6.06
CA GLY A 81 7.03 -0.72 -4.64
C GLY A 81 8.40 -1.20 -4.13
N VAL A 82 8.82 -2.42 -4.50
CA VAL A 82 10.16 -2.96 -4.19
C VAL A 82 11.24 -2.10 -4.86
N ALA A 83 11.10 -1.76 -6.14
CA ALA A 83 12.07 -0.93 -6.85
C ALA A 83 12.22 0.47 -6.21
N LEU A 84 11.09 1.08 -5.82
CA LEU A 84 11.07 2.36 -5.10
C LEU A 84 11.72 2.25 -3.72
N LEU A 85 11.47 1.16 -2.99
CA LEU A 85 12.08 0.90 -1.69
C LEU A 85 13.60 0.78 -1.81
N LEU A 86 14.09 -0.03 -2.76
CA LEU A 86 15.51 -0.18 -3.04
C LEU A 86 16.15 1.15 -3.44
N ARG A 87 15.44 1.98 -4.21
CA ARG A 87 15.91 3.33 -4.57
C ARG A 87 15.91 4.28 -3.37
N ALA A 88 14.94 4.17 -2.46
CA ALA A 88 14.87 4.99 -1.25
C ALA A 88 16.01 4.68 -0.28
N TRP A 89 16.35 3.40 -0.09
CA TRP A 89 17.49 2.99 0.76
C TRP A 89 18.85 3.43 0.24
N LYS A 90 19.01 3.59 -1.08
CA LYS A 90 20.25 4.08 -1.69
C LYS A 90 20.37 5.61 -1.69
N GLN A 91 19.30 6.34 -1.37
CA GLN A 91 19.31 7.81 -1.41
C GLN A 91 19.87 8.42 -0.12
N PRO A 92 20.96 9.21 -0.20
CA PRO A 92 21.46 9.95 0.95
C PRO A 92 20.39 10.89 1.51
N GLY A 93 20.22 10.91 2.83
CA GLY A 93 19.26 11.79 3.50
C GLY A 93 17.84 11.22 3.64
N VAL A 94 17.55 10.01 3.14
CA VAL A 94 16.31 9.30 3.44
C VAL A 94 16.45 8.56 4.78
N PRO A 95 15.59 8.83 5.79
CA PRO A 95 15.66 8.12 7.07
C PRO A 95 15.28 6.63 6.92
N PRO A 96 16.03 5.70 7.52
CA PRO A 96 15.75 4.26 7.46
C PRO A 96 14.64 3.89 8.47
N SER A 97 13.41 4.37 8.24
CA SER A 97 12.32 4.16 9.18
C SER A 97 11.38 3.02 8.79
N GLY A 98 11.39 1.95 9.60
CA GLY A 98 10.38 0.89 9.53
C GLY A 98 8.96 1.39 9.83
N ARG A 99 8.81 2.38 10.72
CA ARG A 99 7.50 2.95 11.08
C ARG A 99 6.89 3.71 9.90
N THR A 100 7.66 4.56 9.22
CA THR A 100 7.21 5.24 8.00
C THR A 100 6.86 4.24 6.92
N LEU A 101 7.71 3.23 6.70
CA LEU A 101 7.46 2.22 5.68
C LEU A 101 6.16 1.44 5.96
N PHE A 102 6.00 0.92 7.17
CA PHE A 102 4.80 0.16 7.56
C PHE A 102 3.54 1.03 7.55
N GLY A 103 3.62 2.27 8.05
CA GLY A 103 2.50 3.21 7.99
C GLY A 103 2.10 3.53 6.55
N SER A 104 3.07 3.73 5.67
CA SER A 104 2.81 4.00 4.25
C SER A 104 2.30 2.78 3.50
N TRP A 105 2.73 1.58 3.87
CA TRP A 105 2.18 0.32 3.40
C TRP A 105 0.72 0.14 3.80
N LEU A 106 0.36 0.41 5.06
CA LEU A 106 -1.05 0.44 5.50
C LEU A 106 -1.86 1.49 4.73
N MET A 107 -1.30 2.68 4.47
CA MET A 107 -1.96 3.69 3.66
C MET A 107 -2.22 3.20 2.22
N GLY A 108 -1.25 2.52 1.61
CA GLY A 108 -1.40 1.94 0.28
C GLY A 108 -2.47 0.86 0.22
N TRP A 109 -2.51 -0.03 1.21
CA TRP A 109 -3.56 -1.05 1.31
C TRP A 109 -4.92 -0.39 1.51
N GLY A 110 -5.04 0.56 2.44
CA GLY A 110 -6.29 1.29 2.65
C GLY A 110 -6.77 2.00 1.38
N LEU A 111 -5.86 2.60 0.61
CA LEU A 111 -6.18 3.20 -0.68
C LEU A 111 -6.66 2.17 -1.70
N PHE A 112 -6.06 0.98 -1.74
CA PHE A 112 -6.53 -0.11 -2.58
C PHE A 112 -8.00 -0.45 -2.26
N ASN A 113 -8.33 -0.70 -0.99
CA ASN A 113 -9.70 -1.04 -0.58
C ASN A 113 -10.70 0.07 -0.96
N LEU A 114 -10.32 1.33 -0.80
CA LEU A 114 -11.20 2.45 -1.15
C LEU A 114 -11.40 2.57 -2.66
N LEU A 115 -10.33 2.45 -3.45
CA LEU A 115 -10.42 2.54 -4.91
C LEU A 115 -11.24 1.38 -5.47
N GLU A 116 -10.93 0.16 -5.04
CA GLU A 116 -11.61 -1.06 -5.43
C GLU A 116 -13.10 -0.98 -5.04
N GLY A 117 -13.42 -0.72 -3.77
CA GLY A 117 -14.80 -0.70 -3.31
C GLY A 117 -15.63 0.46 -3.89
N ILE A 118 -15.06 1.65 -4.07
CA ILE A 118 -15.79 2.76 -4.69
C ILE A 118 -16.03 2.47 -6.17
N VAL A 119 -14.99 2.08 -6.91
CA VAL A 119 -15.10 1.92 -8.36
C VAL A 119 -15.89 0.68 -8.72
N ASN A 120 -15.52 -0.49 -8.19
CA ASN A 120 -16.10 -1.75 -8.64
C ASN A 120 -17.41 -2.09 -7.93
N HIS A 121 -17.55 -1.79 -6.62
CA HIS A 121 -18.77 -2.15 -5.88
C HIS A 121 -19.88 -1.11 -6.05
N HIS A 122 -19.53 0.18 -6.03
CA HIS A 122 -20.55 1.23 -5.99
C HIS A 122 -20.77 1.94 -7.33
N LEU A 123 -19.71 2.26 -8.07
CA LEU A 123 -19.85 2.95 -9.36
C LEU A 123 -20.20 1.99 -10.50
N LEU A 124 -19.50 0.86 -10.57
CA LEU A 124 -19.69 -0.14 -11.62
C LEU A 124 -20.66 -1.25 -11.21
N GLY A 125 -20.72 -1.62 -9.93
CA GLY A 125 -21.60 -2.69 -9.42
C GLY A 125 -21.27 -4.06 -10.03
N VAL A 126 -20.01 -4.28 -10.41
CA VAL A 126 -19.55 -5.52 -11.08
C VAL A 126 -18.94 -6.52 -10.10
N HIS A 127 -18.67 -6.08 -8.87
CA HIS A 127 -17.94 -6.81 -7.86
C HIS A 127 -18.56 -6.44 -6.51
N HIS A 128 -18.82 -7.41 -5.64
CA HIS A 128 -19.22 -7.16 -4.27
C HIS A 128 -18.43 -8.05 -3.32
N VAL A 129 -18.23 -7.63 -2.07
CA VAL A 129 -17.31 -8.31 -1.14
C VAL A 129 -17.74 -9.72 -0.78
N TRP A 130 -19.04 -9.94 -0.56
CA TRP A 130 -19.57 -11.28 -0.28
C TRP A 130 -21.05 -11.35 -0.69
N PRO A 131 -21.34 -11.54 -1.99
CA PRO A 131 -22.70 -11.59 -2.53
C PRO A 131 -23.56 -12.66 -1.84
N ASP A 132 -22.98 -13.84 -1.61
CA ASP A 132 -23.64 -15.00 -0.98
C ASP A 132 -23.55 -15.01 0.55
N GLY A 133 -22.98 -13.96 1.15
CA GLY A 133 -22.83 -13.82 2.58
C GLY A 133 -24.15 -13.56 3.30
N PRO A 134 -24.21 -13.75 4.63
CA PRO A 134 -25.40 -13.42 5.39
C PRO A 134 -25.65 -11.90 5.41
N GLY A 135 -26.92 -11.52 5.33
CA GLY A 135 -27.35 -10.12 5.40
C GLY A 135 -27.26 -9.37 4.06
N PRO A 136 -27.44 -8.04 4.07
CA PRO A 136 -27.41 -7.24 2.84
C PRO A 136 -25.98 -7.10 2.29
N VAL A 137 -25.80 -7.27 0.98
CA VAL A 137 -24.51 -7.08 0.27
C VAL A 137 -23.86 -5.73 0.60
N LEU A 138 -24.68 -4.66 0.66
CA LEU A 138 -24.24 -3.31 1.00
C LEU A 138 -23.50 -3.25 2.36
N LEU A 139 -23.86 -4.09 3.34
CA LEU A 139 -23.18 -4.13 4.63
C LEU A 139 -21.71 -4.53 4.46
N TRP A 140 -21.44 -5.53 3.63
CA TRP A 140 -20.11 -6.06 3.37
C TRP A 140 -19.25 -5.04 2.60
N ASP A 141 -19.83 -4.39 1.59
CA ASP A 141 -19.15 -3.33 0.83
C ASP A 141 -18.79 -2.13 1.73
N LEU A 142 -19.72 -1.70 2.59
CA LEU A 142 -19.46 -0.61 3.54
C LEU A 142 -18.42 -1.00 4.60
N ALA A 143 -18.43 -2.25 5.07
CA ALA A 143 -17.42 -2.74 6.00
C ALA A 143 -16.02 -2.74 5.36
N PHE A 144 -15.93 -3.11 4.07
CA PHE A 144 -14.67 -3.07 3.32
C PHE A 144 -14.14 -1.65 3.14
N LEU A 145 -15.01 -0.69 2.79
CA LEU A 145 -14.64 0.73 2.73
C LEU A 145 -14.21 1.27 4.10
N LEU A 146 -14.93 0.91 5.17
CA LEU A 146 -14.57 1.31 6.53
C LEU A 146 -13.18 0.78 6.91
N TRP A 147 -12.87 -0.47 6.57
CA TRP A 147 -11.53 -1.02 6.77
C TRP A 147 -10.47 -0.25 5.98
N GLY A 148 -10.76 0.15 4.74
CA GLY A 148 -9.90 1.01 3.95
C GLY A 148 -9.59 2.34 4.63
N LEU A 149 -10.63 3.00 5.16
CA LEU A 149 -10.48 4.26 5.93
C LEU A 149 -9.65 4.06 7.20
N VAL A 150 -9.86 2.98 7.93
CA VAL A 150 -9.10 2.65 9.15
C VAL A 150 -7.62 2.46 8.82
N PHE A 151 -7.29 1.68 7.79
CA PHE A 151 -5.91 1.46 7.38
C PHE A 151 -5.23 2.75 6.93
N LEU A 152 -5.94 3.58 6.15
CA LEU A 152 -5.44 4.87 5.71
C LEU A 152 -5.17 5.82 6.89
N ALA A 153 -6.11 5.91 7.84
CA ALA A 153 -6.00 6.78 9.01
C ALA A 153 -4.88 6.32 9.97
N VAL A 154 -4.83 5.03 10.29
CA VAL A 154 -3.79 4.45 11.16
C VAL A 154 -2.42 4.59 10.50
N GLY A 155 -2.30 4.24 9.22
CA GLY A 155 -1.08 4.40 8.46
C GLY A 155 -0.58 5.84 8.46
N TYR A 156 -1.46 6.79 8.17
CA TYR A 156 -1.13 8.21 8.20
C TYR A 156 -0.64 8.69 9.58
N ARG A 157 -1.30 8.26 10.66
CA ARG A 157 -0.88 8.58 12.03
C ARG A 157 0.48 7.98 12.38
N LEU A 158 0.78 6.77 11.92
CA LEU A 158 2.10 6.15 12.13
C LEU A 158 3.20 6.96 11.47
N VAL A 159 3.00 7.43 10.23
CA VAL A 159 4.00 8.24 9.51
C VAL A 159 4.15 9.63 10.14
N GLN A 160 3.05 10.28 10.56
CA GLN A 160 3.12 11.59 11.22
C GLN A 160 3.86 11.57 12.56
N THR A 161 3.78 10.47 13.29
CA THR A 161 4.39 10.34 14.63
C THR A 161 5.82 9.81 14.58
N ASP A 162 6.40 9.69 13.39
CA ASP A 162 7.75 9.19 13.20
C ASP A 162 8.80 10.26 13.44
N THR A 163 9.71 10.00 14.37
CA THR A 163 10.80 10.90 14.76
C THR A 163 12.18 10.44 14.25
N THR A 164 12.24 9.44 13.36
CA THR A 164 13.51 8.87 12.89
C THR A 164 14.36 9.92 12.18
N THR A 165 15.63 10.03 12.58
CA THR A 165 16.61 10.97 12.02
C THR A 165 17.66 10.24 11.19
N VAL A 166 18.21 10.91 10.18
CA VAL A 166 19.41 10.44 9.48
C VAL A 166 20.63 10.80 10.34
N PRO A 167 21.52 9.84 10.68
CA PRO A 167 22.77 10.17 11.36
C PRO A 167 23.55 11.20 10.55
N ALA A 168 24.09 12.22 11.21
CA ALA A 168 25.00 13.15 10.55
C ALA A 168 26.17 12.35 9.95
N PRO A 169 26.71 12.74 8.78
CA PRO A 169 27.97 12.16 8.30
C PRO A 169 28.97 12.27 9.44
N GLN A 170 29.49 11.13 9.90
CA GLN A 170 30.60 11.17 10.85
C GLN A 170 31.71 11.92 10.13
N ASN A 171 31.94 13.17 10.52
CA ASN A 171 33.11 13.89 10.12
C ASN A 171 34.26 13.04 10.68
N ARG A 172 34.88 12.21 9.83
CA ARG A 172 36.22 11.71 10.09
C ARG A 172 37.07 12.97 10.12
N ALA A 173 37.03 13.67 11.25
CA ALA A 173 38.08 14.56 11.65
C ALA A 173 39.32 13.69 11.59
N ILE A 174 40.07 13.87 10.50
CA ILE A 174 41.51 14.06 10.50
C ILE A 174 42.04 13.80 11.92
N ARG A 175 42.28 12.52 12.24
CA ARG A 175 43.35 12.18 13.16
C ARG A 175 44.60 12.44 12.35
N ASP A 176 44.97 13.71 12.31
CA ASP A 176 46.34 14.10 12.02
C ASP A 176 47.12 13.48 13.18
N ASP A 177 47.78 12.38 12.88
CA ASP A 177 48.76 11.75 13.74
C ASP A 177 50.02 12.62 13.67
N SER A 178 49.91 13.84 14.20
CA SER A 178 51.01 14.78 14.38
C SER A 178 51.33 14.85 15.86
N GLY A 179 52.01 13.83 16.36
CA GLY A 179 52.77 13.95 17.60
C GLY A 179 52.92 12.66 18.39
N ASP A 180 53.92 11.84 18.06
CA ASP A 180 54.91 11.45 19.07
C ASP A 180 56.23 11.03 18.39
N THR A 181 57.10 12.01 18.15
CA THR A 181 58.54 11.81 18.09
C THR A 181 59.08 12.13 19.47
N GLY A 182 59.26 11.09 20.29
CA GLY A 182 59.97 11.11 21.58
C GLY A 182 60.99 9.99 21.61
#